data_AF-X0ZGB5-F1
#
_entry.id   AF-X0ZGB5-F1
#
_cell.length_a   1.000
_cell.length_b   1.000
_cell.length_c   1.000
_cell.angle_alpha   90.00
_cell.angle_beta   90.00
_cell.angle_gamma   90.00
#
_symmetry.space_group_name_H-M   'P 1'
#
loop_
_entity.id
_entity.type
_entity.pdbx_description
1 polymer ?
#
loop_
_entity_poly.entity_id
_entity_poly.type
_entity_poly.pdbx_seq_one_letter_code
_entity_poly.pdbx_strand_id
1 'polypeptide(L)' 'MDGNINYCDNCGYEFPEFEGDKLPFEYKVYEKGEQLSEKPNFCPTCGASLKDAENLRFCEFCGSKIV' A
#
# COMPACT_ATOMS: atom_id res chain seq x y z
N MET A 1 18.34 4.78 13.61
CA MET A 1 18.12 3.38 13.18
C MET A 1 18.39 3.38 11.70
N ASP A 2 19.63 3.11 11.34
CA ASP A 2 20.16 3.22 9.99
C ASP A 2 20.06 1.84 9.33
N GLY A 3 18.84 1.44 8.96
CA GLY A 3 18.61 0.19 8.24
C GLY A 3 19.17 0.28 6.82
N ASN A 4 19.91 -0.74 6.39
CA ASN A 4 20.40 -0.83 5.01
C ASN A 4 19.25 -1.24 4.10
N ILE A 5 18.70 -0.27 3.35
CA ILE A 5 17.54 -0.46 2.47
C ILE A 5 17.80 -1.38 1.26
N ASN A 6 19.02 -1.87 1.07
CA ASN A 6 19.37 -2.74 -0.05
C ASN A 6 19.14 -4.22 0.25
N TYR A 7 18.86 -4.59 1.51
CA TYR A 7 18.62 -5.98 1.90
C TYR A 7 17.31 -6.14 2.67
N CYS A 8 16.62 -7.25 2.47
CA CYS A 8 15.45 -7.61 3.25
C CYS A 8 15.87 -8.08 4.65
N ASP A 9 15.49 -7.34 5.70
CA ASP A 9 15.83 -7.66 7.09
C ASP A 9 15.34 -9.05 7.56
N ASN A 10 14.32 -9.61 6.90
CA ASN A 10 13.75 -10.92 7.26
C ASN A 10 14.46 -12.11 6.59
N CYS A 11 14.95 -11.97 5.35
CA CYS A 11 15.52 -13.09 4.59
C CYS A 11 16.91 -12.84 3.99
N GLY A 12 17.46 -11.63 4.13
CA GLY A 12 18.76 -11.24 3.60
C GLY A 12 18.83 -11.10 2.07
N TYR A 13 17.69 -11.19 1.37
CA TYR A 13 17.64 -11.00 -0.08
C TYR A 13 18.05 -9.58 -0.45
N GLU A 14 18.98 -9.46 -1.40
CA GLU A 14 19.46 -8.18 -1.94
C GLU A 14 18.48 -7.65 -3.00
N PHE A 15 17.99 -6.43 -2.80
CA PHE A 15 17.14 -5.79 -3.77
C PHE A 15 17.97 -5.33 -4.97
N PRO A 16 17.50 -5.57 -6.22
CA PRO A 16 18.20 -5.06 -7.39
C PRO A 16 18.23 -3.53 -7.35
N GLU A 17 19.36 -2.96 -7.78
CA GLU A 17 19.47 -1.52 -7.97
C GLU A 17 18.42 -1.09 -9.01
N PHE A 18 17.56 -0.15 -8.63
CA PHE A 18 16.53 0.35 -9.54
C PHE A 18 17.17 1.28 -10.57
N GLU A 19 17.45 0.74 -11.75
CA GLU A 19 17.87 1.54 -12.91
C GLU A 19 16.65 2.20 -13.56
N GLY A 20 16.22 3.32 -12.99
CA GLY A 20 15.17 4.14 -13.55
C GLY A 20 15.07 5.47 -12.83
N ASP A 21 14.53 6.48 -13.50
CA ASP A 21 14.15 7.71 -12.83
C ASP A 21 13.09 7.36 -11.77
N LYS A 22 13.30 7.83 -10.53
CA LYS A 22 12.22 7.90 -9.56
C LYS A 22 11.19 8.84 -10.15
N LEU A 23 10.24 8.29 -10.89
CA LEU A 23 9.12 9.06 -11.40
C LEU A 23 8.50 9.75 -10.18
N PRO A 24 8.29 11.06 -10.21
CA PRO A 24 7.50 11.72 -9.18
C PRO A 24 6.10 11.15 -9.31
N PHE A 25 5.82 10.07 -8.59
CA PHE A 25 4.45 9.66 -8.39
C PHE A 25 3.81 10.81 -7.63
N GLU A 26 2.77 11.44 -8.19
CA GLU A 26 2.03 12.43 -7.43
C GLU A 26 1.32 11.68 -6.29
N TYR A 27 1.74 11.95 -5.06
CA TYR A 27 1.07 11.44 -3.87
C TYR A 27 0.56 12.57 -3.00
N LYS A 28 -0.64 12.35 -2.46
CA LYS A 28 -1.18 13.19 -1.41
C LYS A 28 -0.55 12.76 -0.09
N VAL A 29 0.21 13.67 0.52
CA VAL A 29 0.64 13.55 1.91
C VAL A 29 -0.53 14.01 2.76
N TYR A 30 -0.96 13.16 3.69
CA TYR A 30 -2.00 13.50 4.66
C TYR A 30 -1.35 13.71 6.02
N GLU A 31 -1.74 14.77 6.72
CA GLU A 31 -1.27 15.00 8.08
C GLU A 31 -1.94 14.04 9.07
N LYS A 32 -1.29 13.80 10.22
CA LYS A 32 -1.84 12.93 11.26
C LYS A 32 -3.14 13.53 11.81
N GLY A 33 -4.25 12.81 11.61
CA GLY A 33 -5.59 13.24 12.05
C GLY A 33 -6.41 13.93 10.96
N GLU A 34 -5.85 14.12 9.77
CA GLU A 34 -6.59 14.58 8.60
C GLU A 34 -7.62 13.54 8.18
N GLN A 35 -8.83 13.99 7.85
CA GLN A 35 -9.85 13.12 7.29
C GLN A 35 -9.39 12.67 5.91
N LEU A 36 -8.97 11.41 5.83
CA LEU A 36 -8.74 10.76 4.57
C LEU A 36 -10.06 10.84 3.78
N SER A 37 -10.04 11.49 2.62
CA SER A 37 -11.17 11.49 1.67
C SER A 37 -11.77 10.08 1.63
N GLU A 38 -13.09 9.96 1.77
CA GLU A 38 -13.86 8.70 1.87
C GLU A 38 -13.13 7.55 1.16
N LYS A 39 -12.40 6.75 1.94
CA LYS A 39 -11.48 5.73 1.45
C LYS A 39 -12.21 4.38 1.46
N PRO A 40 -11.73 3.34 0.75
CA PRO A 40 -10.81 3.36 -0.38
C PRO A 40 -11.17 2.30 -1.45
N ASN A 41 -10.64 2.43 -2.67
CA ASN A 41 -10.53 1.29 -3.59
C ASN A 41 -9.46 0.30 -3.10
N PHE A 42 -9.35 0.02 -1.79
CA PHE A 42 -8.34 -0.85 -1.18
C PHE A 42 -8.89 -1.58 0.06
N CYS A 43 -8.44 -2.81 0.30
CA CYS A 43 -8.81 -3.59 1.47
C CYS A 43 -8.06 -3.07 2.71
N PRO A 44 -8.74 -2.75 3.83
CA PRO A 44 -8.07 -2.29 5.04
C PRO A 44 -7.24 -3.38 5.73
N THR A 45 -7.48 -4.65 5.40
CA THR A 45 -6.81 -5.79 6.03
C THR A 45 -5.56 -6.24 5.27
N CYS A 46 -5.61 -6.32 3.95
CA CYS A 46 -4.49 -6.80 3.13
C CYS A 46 -3.91 -5.77 2.16
N GLY A 47 -4.50 -4.58 2.06
CA GLY A 47 -4.05 -3.52 1.15
C GLY A 47 -4.33 -3.78 -0.33
N ALA A 48 -5.02 -4.86 -0.69
CA ALA A 48 -5.34 -5.18 -2.09
C ALA A 48 -6.26 -4.11 -2.70
N SER A 49 -6.04 -3.73 -3.96
CA SER A 49 -6.91 -2.77 -4.64
C SER A 49 -8.27 -3.40 -4.94
N LEU A 50 -9.33 -2.74 -4.46
CA LEU A 50 -10.73 -3.01 -4.70
C LEU A 50 -11.21 -2.04 -5.78
N LYS A 51 -11.00 -2.38 -7.05
CA LYS A 51 -11.63 -1.62 -8.14
C LYS A 51 -13.14 -1.76 -7.98
N ASP A 52 -13.87 -0.64 -7.95
CA ASP A 52 -15.33 -0.60 -7.81
C ASP A 52 -15.86 -1.10 -6.44
N ALA A 53 -15.27 -0.59 -5.36
CA ALA A 53 -15.59 -0.97 -3.98
C ALA A 53 -17.04 -0.71 -3.52
N GLU A 54 -17.85 0.04 -4.29
CA GLU A 54 -19.22 0.43 -3.91
C GLU A 54 -20.16 -0.76 -3.58
N ASN A 55 -19.88 -1.96 -4.11
CA ASN A 55 -20.72 -3.14 -3.92
C ASN A 55 -20.01 -4.35 -3.28
N LEU A 56 -18.73 -4.20 -2.89
CA LEU A 56 -17.96 -5.30 -2.32
C LEU A 56 -18.18 -5.39 -0.81
N ARG A 57 -18.82 -6.47 -0.36
CA ARG A 57 -18.97 -6.77 1.08
C ARG A 57 -17.74 -7.46 1.67
N PHE A 58 -16.97 -8.16 0.84
CA PHE A 58 -15.79 -8.94 1.22
C PHE A 58 -14.68 -8.71 0.21
N CYS A 59 -13.43 -8.70 0.69
CA CYS A 59 -12.25 -8.64 -0.17
C CYS A 59 -12.12 -9.95 -0.94
N GLU A 60 -12.03 -9.85 -2.27
CA GLU A 60 -11.84 -11.01 -3.15
C GLU A 60 -10.46 -11.69 -2.98
N PHE A 61 -9.50 -10.99 -2.37
CA PHE A 61 -8.13 -11.47 -2.17
C PHE A 61 -7.88 -12.14 -0.81
N CYS A 62 -8.53 -11.65 0.25
CA CYS A 62 -8.27 -12.14 1.62
C CYS A 62 -9.54 -12.55 2.40
N GLY A 63 -10.73 -12.41 1.81
CA GLY A 63 -12.00 -12.76 2.43
C GLY A 63 -12.44 -11.87 3.59
N SER A 64 -11.64 -10.86 3.95
CA SER A 64 -11.98 -9.93 5.03
C SER A 64 -13.15 -9.05 4.63
N LYS A 65 -14.03 -8.73 5.58
CA LYS A 65 -15.17 -7.85 5.37
C LYS A 65 -14.67 -6.43 5.04
N ILE A 66 -15.17 -5.86 3.94
CA ILE A 66 -14.96 -4.45 3.60
C ILE A 66 -16.04 -3.67 4.36
N VAL A 67 -15.61 -2.89 5.34
CA VAL A 67 -16.47 -2.14 6.28
C VAL A 67 -16.45 -0.65 5.96
#